data_AF-A0AAW9KE03-F1
#
_entry.id   AF-A0AAW9KE03-F1
#
_cell.length_a   1.000
_cell.length_b   1.000
_cell.length_c   1.000
_cell.angle_alpha   90.00
_cell.angle_beta   90.00
_cell.angle_gamma   90.00
#
_symmetry.space_group_name_H-M   'P 1'
#
loop_
_entity.id
_entity.type
_entity.pdbx_description
1 polymer ?
#
loop_
_entity_poly.entity_id
_entity_poly.type
_entity_poly.pdbx_seq_one_letter_code
_entity_poly.pdbx_strand_id
1 'polypeptide(L)' 'IDTELYTRYAGELQVALKDMKNTGKTNVVAKIVEDEIFLLDYIKPWSKFSFKLEK' A
#
# COMPACT_ATOMS: atom_id res chain seq x y z
N ILE A 1 -1.10 3.93 -4.83
CA ILE A 1 -0.90 3.53 -6.24
C ILE A 1 -0.19 4.67 -6.95
N ASP A 2 0.96 4.37 -7.56
CA ASP A 2 1.73 5.37 -8.31
C ASP A 2 0.94 5.85 -9.53
N THR A 3 0.89 7.17 -9.68
CA THR A 3 0.19 7.83 -10.80
C THR A 3 1.07 7.90 -12.05
N GLU A 4 0.52 8.39 -13.16
CA GLU A 4 1.26 8.65 -14.40
C GLU A 4 2.47 9.59 -14.21
N LEU A 5 2.47 10.41 -13.15
CA LEU A 5 3.61 11.26 -12.78
C LEU A 5 4.87 10.46 -12.41
N TYR A 6 4.71 9.17 -12.13
CA TYR A 6 5.77 8.21 -11.89
C TYR A 6 6.07 7.30 -13.10
N THR A 7 5.63 7.67 -14.31
CA THR A 7 5.92 7.05 -15.61
C THR A 7 6.12 5.52 -15.55
N ARG A 8 7.36 5.06 -15.33
CA ARG A 8 7.75 3.65 -15.24
C ARG A 8 7.09 2.85 -14.11
N TYR A 9 6.64 3.52 -13.05
CA TYR A 9 5.97 2.89 -11.90
C TYR A 9 4.46 3.12 -11.89
N ALA A 10 3.90 3.77 -12.93
CA ALA A 10 2.46 4.02 -12.99
C ALA A 10 1.69 2.69 -12.85
N GLY A 11 0.76 2.67 -11.89
CA GLY A 11 -0.02 1.48 -11.55
C GLY A 11 0.60 0.58 -10.48
N GLU A 12 1.79 0.88 -9.95
CA GLU A 12 2.38 0.12 -8.86
C GLU A 12 1.58 0.30 -7.55
N LEU A 13 1.25 -0.83 -6.92
CA LEU A 13 0.57 -0.86 -5.62
C LEU A 13 1.61 -0.99 -4.52
N GLN A 14 1.47 -0.14 -3.50
CA GLN A 14 2.36 -0.09 -2.35
C GLN A 14 1.52 -0.06 -1.07
N VAL A 15 2.08 -0.66 -0.01
CA VAL A 15 1.56 -0.55 1.36
C VAL A 15 2.58 0.27 2.15
N ALA A 16 2.13 1.38 2.74
CA ALA A 16 3.02 2.23 3.55
C ALA A 16 3.27 1.58 4.91
N LEU A 17 4.54 1.32 5.24
CA LEU A 17 4.97 0.78 6.54
C LEU A 17 5.28 1.88 7.57
N LYS A 18 5.39 3.12 7.10
CA LYS A 18 5.70 4.33 7.89
C LYS A 18 4.97 5.50 7.27
N ASP A 19 4.84 6.57 8.05
CA ASP A 19 4.29 7.83 7.55
C ASP A 19 5.09 8.32 6.33
N MET A 20 4.37 8.63 5.26
CA MET A 20 4.94 9.07 4.00
C MET A 20 4.22 10.33 3.53
N LYS A 21 5.00 11.36 3.18
CA LYS A 21 4.46 12.58 2.59
C LYS A 21 3.94 12.30 1.18
N ASN A 22 2.64 12.42 0.99
CA ASN A 22 2.05 12.37 -0.35
C ASN A 22 2.14 13.75 -1.01
N THR A 23 2.85 13.84 -2.15
CA THR A 23 3.02 15.08 -2.93
C THR A 23 2.08 15.15 -4.14
N GLY A 24 1.02 14.35 -4.17
CA GLY A 24 0.06 14.25 -5.28
C GLY A 24 0.47 13.25 -6.36
N LYS A 25 1.61 12.56 -6.17
CA LYS A 25 2.11 11.54 -7.10
C LYS A 25 1.59 10.14 -6.84
N THR A 26 0.95 9.92 -5.69
CA THR A 26 0.36 8.64 -5.30
C THR A 26 -1.11 8.82 -4.97
N ASN A 27 -1.94 7.91 -5.49
CA ASN A 27 -3.34 7.81 -5.09
C ASN A 27 -3.45 6.94 -3.84
N VAL A 28 -4.10 7.45 -2.79
CA VAL A 28 -4.49 6.68 -1.61
C VAL A 28 -5.84 6.04 -1.89
N VAL A 29 -5.88 4.70 -1.91
CA VAL A 29 -7.07 3.93 -2.32
C VAL A 29 -7.77 3.21 -1.17
N ALA A 30 -7.07 2.96 -0.06
CA ALA A 30 -7.59 2.32 1.14
C ALA A 30 -6.66 2.58 2.35
N LYS A 31 -7.17 2.33 3.57
CA LYS A 31 -6.40 2.27 4.83
C LYS A 31 -6.62 0.89 5.45
N ILE A 32 -5.55 0.25 5.94
CA ILE A 32 -5.64 -0.99 6.71
C ILE A 32 -6.29 -0.65 8.07
N VAL A 33 -7.21 -1.48 8.55
CA VAL A 33 -7.83 -1.31 9.86
C VAL A 33 -6.77 -1.41 10.96
N GLU A 34 -6.89 -0.60 12.01
CA GLU A 34 -5.81 -0.44 12.99
C GLU A 34 -5.47 -1.75 13.70
N ASP A 35 -6.49 -2.58 13.94
CA ASP A 35 -6.37 -3.88 14.58
C ASP A 35 -5.58 -4.91 13.76
N GLU A 36 -5.42 -4.70 12.44
CA GLU A 36 -4.73 -5.63 11.54
C GLU A 36 -3.34 -5.15 11.10
N ILE A 37 -2.89 -3.97 11.52
CA ILE A 37 -1.58 -3.42 11.13
C ILE A 37 -0.43 -4.37 11.48
N PHE A 38 -0.53 -5.10 12.61
CA PHE A 38 0.47 -6.06 13.04
C PHE A 38 0.73 -7.20 12.02
N LEU A 39 -0.22 -7.49 11.13
CA LEU A 39 -0.05 -8.50 10.08
C LEU A 39 1.06 -8.15 9.09
N LEU A 40 1.41 -6.86 8.96
CA LEU A 40 2.48 -6.42 8.08
C LEU A 40 3.84 -6.99 8.47
N ASP A 41 4.08 -7.27 9.76
CA ASP A 41 5.34 -7.85 10.25
C ASP A 41 5.56 -9.29 9.77
N TYR A 42 4.49 -9.97 9.35
CA TYR A 42 4.51 -11.34 8.85
C TYR A 42 4.79 -11.42 7.35
N ILE A 43 4.71 -10.32 6.62
CA ILE A 43 5.03 -10.29 5.18
C ILE A 43 6.55 -10.30 5.02
N LYS A 44 7.11 -11.43 4.57
CA LYS A 44 8.54 -11.61 4.29
C LYS A 44 8.82 -11.45 2.80
N PRO A 45 10.09 -11.31 2.39
CA PRO A 45 10.45 -11.34 0.97
C PRO A 45 9.85 -12.57 0.30
N TRP A 46 9.26 -12.37 -0.88
CA TRP A 46 8.58 -13.41 -1.68
C TRP A 46 7.30 -13.99 -1.08
N SER A 47 6.81 -13.47 0.05
CA SER A 47 5.50 -13.83 0.57
C SER A 47 4.37 -13.30 -0.33
N LYS A 48 3.32 -14.11 -0.47
CA LYS A 48 2.08 -13.69 -1.11
C LYS A 48 1.10 -13.24 -0.04
N PHE A 49 0.36 -12.17 -0.31
CA PHE A 49 -0.73 -11.69 0.52
C PHE A 49 -1.87 -11.17 -0.37
N SER A 50 -3.05 -10.94 0.21
CA SER A 50 -4.22 -10.44 -0.51
C SER A 50 -5.03 -9.52 0.38
N PHE A 51 -5.68 -8.52 -0.20
CA PHE A 51 -6.64 -7.68 0.50
C PHE A 51 -8.03 -8.33 0.51
N LYS A 52 -8.76 -8.13 1.60
CA LYS A 52 -10.20 -8.37 1.68
C LYS A 52 -10.89 -7.08 2.08
N LEU A 53 -12.01 -6.79 1.43
CA LEU A 53 -12.86 -5.68 1.84
C LEU A 53 -13.66 -6.12 3.06
N GLU A 54 -13.58 -5.36 4.15
CA GLU A 54 -14.62 -5.40 5.16
C GLU A 54 -15.91 -4.83 4.57
N LYS A 55 -17.04 -5.42 4.96
CA LYS A 55 -18.38 -5.01 4.53
C LYS A 55 -19.02 -4.13 5.58
#